data_AF-A0A1F4A4S7-F1
#
_entry.id   AF-A0A1F4A4S7-F1
#
_cell.length_a   1.000
_cell.length_b   1.000
_cell.length_c   1.000
_cell.angle_alpha   90.00
_cell.angle_beta   90.00
_cell.angle_gamma   90.00
#
_symmetry.space_group_name_H-M   'P 1'
#
loop_
_entity.id
_entity.type
_entity.pdbx_description
1 polymer ?
#
loop_
_entity_poly.entity_id
_entity_poly.type
_entity_poly.pdbx_seq_one_letter_code
_entity_poly.pdbx_strand_id
1 'polypeptide(L)'
;MQESLEAYDTMIRLEVMLKEIGQSKSGSERKRGKWKVMGRDTFAREDYFVGTFATEEEARECLQEREAAVQMTQDEALRDSYWIVPPGSG
;
A
#
# COMPACT_ATOMS: atom_id res chain seq x y z
N MET A 1 -31.04 0.97 -12.32
CA MET A 1 -30.26 2.20 -12.61
C MET A 1 -29.64 2.82 -11.36
N GLN A 2 -30.26 2.75 -10.18
CA GLN A 2 -29.71 3.28 -8.91
C GLN A 2 -28.40 2.58 -8.47
N GLU A 3 -28.32 1.25 -8.61
CA GLU A 3 -27.20 0.44 -8.11
C GLU A 3 -25.86 0.71 -8.81
N SER A 4 -25.89 1.19 -10.05
CA SER A 4 -24.67 1.51 -10.80
C SER A 4 -23.98 2.76 -10.26
N LEU A 5 -24.74 3.75 -9.78
CA LEU A 5 -24.19 5.01 -9.29
C LEU A 5 -23.47 4.84 -7.95
N GLU A 6 -23.99 3.98 -7.06
CA GLU A 6 -23.36 3.65 -5.77
C GLU A 6 -22.03 2.93 -5.99
N ALA A 7 -21.94 2.05 -7.00
CA ALA A 7 -20.71 1.35 -7.35
C ALA A 7 -19.63 2.32 -7.85
N TYR A 8 -19.98 3.30 -8.69
CA TYR A 8 -19.02 4.32 -9.16
C TYR A 8 -18.59 5.28 -8.03
N ASP A 9 -19.50 5.69 -7.15
CA ASP A 9 -19.15 6.54 -5.99
C ASP A 9 -18.22 5.80 -5.02
N THR A 10 -18.44 4.50 -4.82
CA THR A 10 -17.56 3.63 -4.02
C THR A 10 -16.19 3.45 -4.68
N MET A 11 -16.15 3.21 -5.98
CA MET A 11 -14.90 3.11 -6.76
C MET A 11 -14.07 4.40 -6.67
N ILE A 12 -14.72 5.57 -6.80
CA ILE A 12 -14.03 6.87 -6.68
C ILE A 12 -13.51 7.07 -5.26
N ARG A 13 -14.29 6.73 -4.21
CA ARG A 13 -13.82 6.80 -2.83
C ARG A 13 -12.62 5.90 -2.57
N LEU A 14 -12.63 4.67 -3.10
CA LEU A 14 -11.51 3.74 -2.98
C LEU A 14 -10.27 4.26 -3.71
N GLU A 15 -10.43 4.82 -4.91
CA GLU A 15 -9.31 5.38 -5.67
C GLU A 15 -8.68 6.61 -4.97
N VAL A 16 -9.50 7.46 -4.36
CA VAL A 16 -9.04 8.60 -3.55
C VAL A 16 -8.33 8.10 -2.29
N MET A 17 -8.89 7.13 -1.56
CA MET A 17 -8.21 6.52 -0.40
C MET A 17 -6.86 5.91 -0.81
N LEU A 18 -6.80 5.15 -1.90
CA LEU A 18 -5.58 4.52 -2.37
C LEU A 18 -4.50 5.55 -2.74
N LYS A 19 -4.90 6.69 -3.34
CA LYS A 19 -3.99 7.81 -3.64
C LYS A 19 -3.50 8.52 -2.38
N GLU A 20 -4.37 8.72 -1.38
CA GLU A 20 -3.98 9.36 -0.11
C GLU A 20 -2.99 8.53 0.67
N ILE A 21 -3.21 7.21 0.81
CA ILE A 21 -2.25 6.34 1.51
C ILE A 21 -0.99 6.03 0.65
N GLY A 22 -0.95 6.40 -0.64
CA GLY A 22 0.25 6.38 -1.49
C GLY A 22 1.13 7.64 -1.47
N GLN A 23 0.64 8.79 -0.99
CA GLN A 23 1.37 10.07 -1.02
C GLN A 23 1.89 10.50 0.36
N SER A 24 2.87 9.76 0.92
CA SER A 24 3.78 10.33 1.92
C SER A 24 5.17 10.46 1.32
N LYS A 25 5.44 11.66 0.80
CA LYS A 25 6.66 12.00 0.07
C LYS A 25 7.94 11.79 0.88
N SER A 26 8.96 11.38 0.15
CA SER A 26 10.38 11.35 0.54
C SER A 26 10.80 12.51 1.44
N GLY A 27 11.15 12.18 2.68
CA GLY A 27 11.86 13.05 3.62
C GLY A 27 13.04 12.28 4.20
N SER A 28 14.22 12.54 3.66
CA SER A 28 15.51 12.05 4.15
C SER A 28 15.81 12.60 5.54
N GLU A 29 15.56 11.82 6.61
CA GLU A 29 16.12 11.87 7.98
C GLU A 29 15.11 11.15 8.90
N ARG A 30 15.32 10.01 9.58
CA ARG A 30 16.49 9.40 10.21
C ARG A 30 16.33 7.89 10.09
N LYS A 31 17.10 7.26 9.20
CA LYS A 31 17.21 5.80 9.09
C LYS A 31 17.89 5.26 10.36
N ARG A 32 17.12 4.72 11.30
CA ARG A 32 17.51 3.63 12.23
C ARG A 32 16.32 3.35 13.14
N GLY A 33 15.76 2.14 13.09
CA GLY A 33 14.84 1.64 14.12
C GLY A 33 13.36 1.52 13.77
N LYS A 34 12.91 1.82 12.54
CA LYS A 34 11.49 1.65 12.15
C LYS A 34 11.28 0.49 11.18
N TRP A 35 10.17 -0.21 11.36
CA TRP A 35 9.65 -1.19 10.41
C TRP A 35 9.19 -0.47 9.14
N LYS A 36 9.37 -1.09 7.98
CA LYS A 36 8.92 -0.52 6.71
C LYS A 36 8.01 -1.50 6.00
N VAL A 37 7.03 -0.98 5.29
CA VAL A 37 6.29 -1.74 4.28
C VAL A 37 6.75 -1.28 2.91
N MET A 38 7.14 -2.25 2.09
CA MET A 38 7.52 -2.07 0.69
C MET A 38 6.48 -2.76 -0.18
N GLY A 39 6.32 -2.25 -1.39
CA GLY A 39 5.52 -2.88 -2.44
C GLY A 39 6.36 -3.09 -3.70
N ARG A 40 5.95 -4.01 -4.56
CA ARG A 40 6.46 -4.14 -5.92
C ARG A 40 5.30 -4.06 -6.88
N ASP A 41 5.39 -3.06 -7.76
CA ASP A 41 4.46 -2.86 -8.85
C ASP A 41 4.75 -3.92 -9.92
N THR A 42 3.79 -4.82 -10.15
CA THR A 42 3.96 -5.93 -11.09
C THR A 42 3.97 -5.42 -12.54
N PHE A 43 3.23 -4.36 -12.83
CA PHE A 43 3.14 -3.77 -14.15
C PHE A 43 4.41 -2.98 -14.50
N ALA A 44 4.86 -2.10 -13.60
CA ALA A 44 6.05 -1.28 -13.78
C ALA A 44 7.36 -2.03 -13.50
N ARG A 45 7.30 -3.17 -12.78
CA ARG A 45 8.45 -3.99 -12.35
C ARG A 45 9.41 -3.25 -11.43
N GLU A 46 8.89 -2.36 -10.60
CA GLU A 46 9.67 -1.51 -9.69
C GLU A 46 9.23 -1.71 -8.25
N ASP A 47 10.18 -1.56 -7.33
CA ASP A 47 9.90 -1.59 -5.89
C ASP A 47 9.58 -0.15 -5.43
N TYR A 48 8.54 0.00 -4.62
CA TYR A 48 8.11 1.28 -4.07
C TYR A 48 7.94 1.21 -2.56
N PHE A 49 8.11 2.38 -1.93
CA PHE A 49 7.97 2.54 -0.49
C PHE A 49 6.52 2.87 -0.13
N VAL A 50 5.91 2.07 0.75
CA VAL A 50 4.53 2.28 1.20
C VAL A 50 4.50 3.15 2.46
N GLY A 51 5.32 2.82 3.47
CA GLY A 51 5.31 3.53 4.75
C GLY A 51 6.32 3.01 5.77
N THR A 52 6.51 3.78 6.84
CA THR A 52 7.31 3.40 8.03
C THR A 52 6.45 3.37 9.28
N PHE A 53 6.65 2.34 10.10
CA PHE A 53 5.87 2.05 11.29
C PHE A 53 6.78 1.90 12.51
N ALA A 54 6.23 2.17 13.69
CA ALA A 54 7.00 2.07 14.93
C ALA A 54 7.15 0.61 15.36
N THR A 55 6.10 -0.19 15.15
CA THR A 55 6.04 -1.61 15.52
C THR A 55 5.89 -2.54 14.32
N GLU A 56 6.10 -3.84 14.54
CA GLU A 56 5.86 -4.85 13.50
C GLU A 56 4.35 -5.01 13.25
N GLU A 57 3.55 -4.92 14.31
CA GLU A 57 2.11 -5.07 14.25
C GLU A 57 1.47 -4.01 13.36
N GLU A 58 1.83 -2.74 13.53
CA GLU A 58 1.37 -1.64 12.66
C GLU A 58 1.77 -1.87 11.19
N ALA A 59 2.97 -2.40 10.95
CA ALA A 59 3.43 -2.73 9.60
C ALA A 59 2.63 -3.91 9.00
N ARG A 60 2.26 -4.90 9.82
CA ARG A 60 1.42 -6.04 9.40
C ARG A 60 -0.01 -5.62 9.11
N GLU A 61 -0.60 -4.76 9.93
CA GLU A 61 -1.93 -4.20 9.67
C GLU A 61 -1.95 -3.46 8.33
N CYS A 62 -0.96 -2.58 8.10
CA CYS A 62 -0.84 -1.89 6.82
C CYS A 62 -0.67 -2.87 5.64
N LEU A 63 0.18 -3.89 5.79
CA LEU A 63 0.39 -4.90 4.75
C LEU A 63 -0.92 -5.64 4.42
N GLN A 64 -1.68 -6.08 5.43
CA GLN A 64 -2.96 -6.77 5.23
C GLN A 64 -3.99 -5.87 4.55
N GLU A 65 -4.07 -4.60 4.94
CA GLU A 65 -4.95 -3.63 4.28
C GLU A 65 -4.59 -3.45 2.80
N ARG A 66 -3.29 -3.38 2.46
CA ARG A 66 -2.85 -3.30 1.07
C ARG A 66 -3.17 -4.55 0.28
N GLU A 67 -2.87 -5.73 0.84
CA GLU A 67 -3.18 -7.01 0.19
C GLU A 67 -4.68 -7.18 -0.07
N ALA A 68 -5.52 -6.81 0.89
CA ALA A 68 -6.98 -6.83 0.74
C ALA A 68 -7.44 -5.85 -0.35
N ALA A 69 -6.89 -4.63 -0.35
CA ALA A 69 -7.26 -3.62 -1.35
C ALA A 69 -6.90 -4.06 -2.77
N VAL A 70 -5.69 -4.60 -3.00
CA VAL A 70 -5.30 -5.07 -4.34
C VAL A 70 -6.01 -6.35 -4.75
N GLN A 71 -6.44 -7.19 -3.80
CA GLN A 71 -7.31 -8.32 -4.12
C GLN A 71 -8.65 -7.88 -4.69
N MET A 72 -9.21 -6.78 -4.17
CA MET A 72 -10.51 -6.25 -4.61
C MET A 72 -10.41 -5.39 -5.88
N THR A 73 -9.26 -4.75 -6.12
CA THR A 73 -9.14 -3.69 -7.15
C THR A 73 -8.23 -4.03 -8.32
N GLN A 74 -7.35 -5.03 -8.19
CA GLN A 74 -6.39 -5.40 -9.25
C GLN A 74 -6.66 -6.80 -9.80
N ASP A 75 -6.43 -6.94 -11.11
CA ASP A 75 -6.40 -8.21 -11.81
C ASP A 75 -5.32 -9.12 -11.22
N GLU A 76 -5.62 -10.41 -11.10
CA GLU A 76 -4.70 -11.40 -10.51
C GLU A 76 -3.34 -11.42 -11.20
N ALA A 77 -3.29 -11.23 -12.53
CA ALA A 77 -2.07 -11.25 -13.31
C ALA A 77 -1.18 -9.99 -13.14
N LEU A 78 -1.74 -8.89 -12.65
CA LEU A 78 -1.05 -7.61 -12.47
C LEU A 78 -1.01 -7.18 -11.00
N ARG A 79 -1.38 -8.08 -10.08
CA ARG A 79 -1.48 -7.76 -8.67
C ARG A 79 -0.11 -7.42 -8.09
N ASP A 80 -0.05 -6.31 -7.39
CA ASP A 80 1.13 -5.90 -6.65
C ASP A 80 1.41 -6.86 -5.49
N SER A 81 2.68 -6.93 -5.09
CA SER A 81 3.11 -7.70 -3.92
C SER A 81 3.67 -6.78 -2.85
N TYR A 82 3.50 -7.15 -1.57
CA TYR A 82 3.92 -6.35 -0.43
C TYR A 82 4.76 -7.18 0.55
N TRP A 83 5.70 -6.53 1.23
CA TRP A 83 6.50 -7.16 2.28
C TRP A 83 6.96 -6.17 3.34
N ILE A 84 7.27 -6.71 4.52
CA ILE A 84 7.79 -5.94 5.65
C ILE A 84 9.31 -6.05 5.68
N VAL A 85 9.97 -4.91 5.92
CA VAL A 85 11.42 -4.82 6.14
C VAL A 85 11.68 -4.47 7.61
N PRO A 86 12.34 -5.34 8.39
CA PRO A 86 12.66 -5.07 9.79
C PRO A 86 13.64 -3.90 9.95
N PRO A 87 13.60 -3.20 11.09
CA PRO A 87 14.56 -2.16 11.40
C PRO A 87 16.00 -2.72 11.44
N GLY A 88 16.93 -2.03 10.79
CA GLY A 88 18.36 -2.42 10.78
C GLY A 88 18.75 -3.43 9.70
N SER A 89 17.81 -3.87 8.86
CA SER A 89 18.05 -4.83 7.76
C SER A 89 18.70 -4.20 6.50
N GLY A 90 19.55 -3.18 6.64
CA GLY A 90 20.09 -2.42 5.52
C GLY A 90 21.52 -1.98 5.70
#